data_AF-A0A3R7EGG2-F1
#
_entry.id   AF-A0A3R7EGG2-F1
#
_cell.length_a   1.000
_cell.length_b   1.000
_cell.length_c   1.000
_cell.angle_alpha   90.00
_cell.angle_beta   90.00
_cell.angle_gamma   90.00
#
_symmetry.space_group_name_H-M   'P 1'
#
loop_
_entity.id
_entity.type
_entity.pdbx_description
1 polymer ?
#
loop_
_entity_poly.entity_id
_entity_poly.type
_entity_poly.pdbx_seq_one_letter_code
_entity_poly.pdbx_strand_id
1 'polypeptide(L)'
;DTNNSTWHKTRLPMPEAIYALDTAENKEYATTKYRYTYSSLTTPKQTVEYDFLSNKTVILKETPVPHYDRERLEATASDGTTIPISVVYRKDKKKAEGQPQALHLYGYGAYEEPTGAWFWIISRRMYVKVDM
;
A
#
# COMPACT_ATOMS: atom_id res chain seq x y z
N ASP A 1 5.15 -5.72 -35.95
CA ASP A 1 4.08 -5.46 -36.92
C ASP A 1 4.11 -4.04 -37.45
N THR A 2 3.95 -3.97 -38.76
CA THR A 2 3.95 -2.83 -39.67
C THR A 2 2.67 -1.98 -39.59
N ASN A 3 2.24 -1.59 -38.38
CA ASN A 3 1.11 -0.68 -38.25
C ASN A 3 1.56 0.60 -37.55
N ASN A 4 1.14 1.72 -38.11
CA ASN A 4 1.36 3.10 -37.68
C ASN A 4 0.71 3.39 -36.30
N SER A 5 0.91 2.52 -35.31
CA SER A 5 0.36 2.63 -33.97
C SER A 5 1.17 3.62 -33.17
N THR A 6 0.64 4.84 -33.08
CA THR A 6 1.14 5.84 -32.14
C THR A 6 0.87 5.34 -30.73
N TRP A 7 1.91 4.98 -29.99
CA TRP A 7 1.77 4.54 -28.60
C TRP A 7 1.41 5.75 -27.73
N HIS A 8 0.26 5.67 -27.05
CA HIS A 8 -0.15 6.67 -26.09
C HIS A 8 0.31 6.26 -24.68
N LYS A 9 1.19 7.07 -24.09
CA LYS A 9 1.64 6.90 -22.70
C LYS A 9 0.91 7.89 -21.81
N THR A 10 0.18 7.37 -20.84
CA THR A 10 -0.49 8.17 -19.81
C THR A 10 0.10 7.84 -18.45
N ARG A 11 0.57 8.86 -17.71
CA ARG A 11 0.94 8.70 -16.30
C ARG A 11 -0.29 8.99 -15.45
N LEU A 12 -0.73 7.99 -14.68
CA LEU A 12 -1.83 8.17 -13.75
C LEU A 12 -1.37 9.00 -12.55
N PRO A 13 -2.10 10.06 -12.16
CA PRO A 13 -1.81 10.78 -10.94
C PRO A 13 -2.13 9.90 -9.73
N MET A 14 -1.22 9.86 -8.76
CA MET A 14 -1.42 9.11 -7.52
C MET A 14 -1.73 10.09 -6.40
N PRO A 15 -2.77 9.82 -5.57
CA PRO A 15 -3.23 10.78 -4.57
C PRO A 15 -2.23 10.96 -3.42
N GLU A 16 -1.31 10.01 -3.23
CA GLU A 16 -0.33 10.01 -2.15
C GLU A 16 1.09 9.95 -2.74
N ALA A 17 2.06 10.53 -2.02
CA ALA A 17 3.46 10.53 -2.45
C ALA A 17 4.15 9.16 -2.29
N ILE A 18 3.65 8.32 -1.37
CA ILE A 18 4.16 6.98 -1.08
C ILE A 18 2.99 6.01 -1.14
N TYR A 19 3.07 5.05 -2.04
CA TYR A 19 2.03 4.08 -2.32
C TYR A 19 2.64 2.79 -2.90
N ALA A 20 1.84 1.74 -2.92
CA ALA A 20 2.12 0.50 -3.62
C ALA A 20 1.07 0.30 -4.71
N LEU A 21 1.53 -0.09 -5.90
CA LEU A 21 0.71 -0.50 -7.03
C LEU A 21 1.04 -1.95 -7.37
N ASP A 22 0.00 -2.70 -7.73
CA ASP A 22 0.15 -4.04 -8.28
C ASP A 22 -0.93 -4.28 -9.34
N THR A 23 -0.71 -5.28 -10.19
CA THR A 23 -1.74 -5.75 -11.11
C THR A 23 -2.91 -6.37 -10.34
N ALA A 24 -4.13 -6.14 -10.79
CA ALA A 24 -5.29 -6.89 -10.34
C ALA A 24 -5.66 -7.95 -11.39
N GLU A 25 -6.73 -8.69 -11.13
CA GLU A 25 -7.24 -9.67 -12.06
C GLU A 25 -7.83 -9.00 -13.32
N ASN A 26 -7.21 -9.28 -14.47
CA ASN A 26 -7.60 -8.80 -15.79
C ASN A 26 -7.73 -10.00 -16.75
N LYS A 27 -8.94 -10.58 -16.83
CA LYS A 27 -9.20 -11.80 -17.62
C LYS A 27 -9.51 -11.54 -19.09
N GLU A 28 -10.05 -10.36 -19.40
CA GLU A 28 -10.46 -10.01 -20.76
C GLU A 28 -9.31 -9.32 -21.49
N TYR A 29 -8.87 -9.91 -22.60
CA TYR A 29 -7.81 -9.35 -23.44
C TYR A 29 -8.31 -8.17 -24.30
N ALA A 30 -9.49 -8.33 -24.92
CA ALA A 30 -10.10 -7.30 -25.75
C ALA A 30 -10.94 -6.33 -24.90
N THR A 31 -10.25 -5.47 -24.14
CA THR A 31 -10.88 -4.52 -23.21
C THR A 31 -10.26 -3.13 -23.31
N THR A 32 -11.05 -2.11 -22.98
CA THR A 32 -10.59 -0.72 -22.81
C THR A 32 -10.33 -0.38 -21.34
N LYS A 33 -10.41 -1.37 -20.46
CA LYS A 33 -10.34 -1.21 -19.01
C LYS A 33 -9.20 -2.04 -18.44
N TYR A 34 -8.47 -1.44 -17.50
CA TYR A 34 -7.42 -2.12 -16.78
C TYR A 34 -7.60 -1.98 -15.28
N ARG A 35 -7.45 -3.09 -14.56
CA ARG A 35 -7.56 -3.13 -13.11
C ARG A 35 -6.19 -3.24 -12.47
N TYR A 36 -5.97 -2.41 -11.47
CA TYR A 36 -4.80 -2.45 -10.60
C TYR A 36 -5.26 -2.43 -9.14
N THR A 37 -4.36 -2.82 -8.25
CA THR A 37 -4.54 -2.60 -6.83
C THR A 37 -3.71 -1.42 -6.38
N TYR A 38 -4.30 -0.60 -5.53
CA TYR A 38 -3.66 0.56 -4.92
C TYR A 38 -3.72 0.39 -3.41
N SER A 39 -2.61 0.63 -2.73
CA SER A 39 -2.60 0.72 -1.27
C SER A 39 -1.53 1.68 -0.83
N SER A 40 -1.65 2.15 0.41
CA SER A 40 -0.59 2.89 1.08
C SER A 40 -0.63 2.56 2.56
N LEU A 41 0.26 3.15 3.34
CA LEU A 41 0.25 2.97 4.80
C LEU A 41 -1.03 3.45 5.51
N THR A 42 -1.84 4.32 4.89
CA THR A 42 -3.14 4.78 5.45
C THR A 42 -4.32 4.44 4.57
N THR A 43 -4.09 4.12 3.30
CA THR A 43 -5.15 3.73 2.37
C THR A 43 -5.16 2.21 2.30
N PRO A 44 -6.23 1.57 2.80
CA PRO A 44 -6.38 0.13 2.67
C PRO A 44 -6.29 -0.30 1.21
N LYS A 45 -6.01 -1.58 0.97
CA LYS A 45 -5.96 -2.11 -0.38
C LYS A 45 -7.29 -1.89 -1.12
N GLN A 46 -7.22 -1.15 -2.21
CA GLN A 46 -8.29 -0.89 -3.15
C GLN A 46 -8.07 -1.68 -4.44
N THR A 47 -9.15 -2.19 -5.04
CA THR A 47 -9.16 -2.61 -6.44
C THR A 47 -9.73 -1.47 -7.26
N VAL A 48 -8.97 -1.01 -8.24
CA VAL A 48 -9.26 0.18 -9.02
C VAL A 48 -9.32 -0.17 -10.49
N GLU A 49 -10.32 0.33 -11.22
CA GLU A 49 -10.47 0.17 -12.66
C GLU A 49 -10.18 1.52 -13.34
N TYR A 50 -9.30 1.50 -14.33
CA TYR A 50 -9.01 2.62 -15.21
C TYR A 50 -9.55 2.33 -16.60
N ASP A 51 -10.29 3.29 -17.17
CA ASP A 51 -10.81 3.22 -18.54
C ASP A 51 -9.95 4.10 -19.46
N PHE A 52 -9.31 3.48 -20.46
CA PHE A 52 -8.40 4.16 -21.39
C PHE A 52 -9.10 5.07 -22.40
N LEU A 53 -10.41 4.91 -22.64
CA LEU A 53 -11.14 5.79 -23.56
C LEU A 53 -11.53 7.10 -22.86
N SER A 54 -12.03 6.99 -21.63
CA SER A 54 -12.51 8.14 -20.87
C SER A 54 -11.45 8.79 -19.98
N ASN A 55 -10.31 8.12 -19.77
CA ASN A 55 -9.27 8.49 -18.80
C ASN A 55 -9.80 8.65 -17.37
N LYS A 56 -10.81 7.86 -17.01
CA LYS A 56 -11.45 7.88 -15.68
C LYS A 56 -11.08 6.65 -14.88
N THR A 57 -11.03 6.85 -13.58
CA THR A 57 -10.72 5.83 -12.58
C THR A 57 -11.91 5.62 -11.65
N VAL A 58 -12.24 4.36 -11.37
CA VAL A 58 -13.31 3.98 -10.42
C VAL A 58 -12.78 2.96 -9.42
N ILE A 59 -13.06 3.16 -8.14
CA ILE A 59 -12.77 2.18 -7.10
C ILE A 59 -13.87 1.10 -7.16
N LEU A 60 -13.48 -0.13 -7.47
CA LEU A 60 -14.40 -1.27 -7.54
C LEU A 60 -14.57 -1.94 -6.17
N LYS A 61 -13.52 -1.92 -5.35
CA LYS A 61 -13.52 -2.52 -4.03
C LYS A 61 -12.57 -1.78 -3.10
N GLU A 62 -13.01 -1.54 -1.89
CA GLU A 62 -12.20 -1.01 -0.79
C GLU A 62 -12.60 -1.69 0.51
N THR A 63 -11.62 -2.09 1.32
CA THR A 63 -11.87 -2.56 2.68
C THR A 63 -11.65 -1.39 3.63
N PRO A 64 -12.69 -0.79 4.23
CA PRO A 64 -12.51 0.33 5.14
C PRO A 64 -11.74 -0.10 6.40
N VAL A 65 -10.67 0.62 6.74
CA VAL A 65 -9.93 0.41 7.99
C VAL A 65 -9.80 1.73 8.75
N PRO A 66 -10.78 2.07 9.61
CA PRO A 66 -10.75 3.30 10.38
C PRO A 66 -9.75 3.23 11.55
N HIS A 67 -9.40 4.39 12.11
CA HIS A 67 -8.63 4.59 13.36
C HIS A 67 -7.11 4.41 13.30
N TYR A 68 -6.50 4.25 12.12
CA TYR A 68 -5.05 4.19 11.99
C TYR A 68 -4.47 5.50 11.43
N ASP A 69 -3.25 5.83 11.85
CA ASP A 69 -2.39 6.87 11.26
C ASP A 69 -1.03 6.30 10.91
N ARG A 70 -0.22 7.12 10.26
CA ARG A 70 1.14 6.78 9.87
C ARG A 70 2.11 7.94 10.05
N GLU A 71 3.38 7.61 10.08
CA GLU A 71 4.47 8.57 9.91
C GLU A 71 5.64 7.90 9.18
N ARG A 72 6.46 8.74 8.55
CA ARG A 72 7.75 8.32 8.00
C ARG A 72 8.84 8.89 8.88
N LEU A 73 9.71 8.01 9.33
CA LEU A 73 10.88 8.35 10.11
C LEU A 73 12.12 8.06 9.28
N GLU A 74 13.22 8.69 9.66
CA GLU A 74 14.52 8.44 9.09
C GLU A 74 15.46 8.04 10.22
N ALA A 75 16.13 6.91 10.06
CA ALA A 75 17.20 6.48 10.94
C ALA A 75 18.54 6.70 10.24
N THR A 76 19.55 7.11 11.01
CA THR A 76 20.92 7.22 10.51
C THR A 76 21.68 5.97 10.94
N ALA A 77 22.20 5.22 9.97
CA ALA A 77 23.07 4.08 10.22
C ALA A 77 24.45 4.53 10.73
N SER A 78 25.23 3.60 11.29
CA SER A 78 26.58 3.88 11.80
C SER A 78 27.55 4.41 10.75
N ASP A 79 27.29 4.13 9.47
CA ASP A 79 28.06 4.61 8.32
C ASP A 79 27.55 5.95 7.75
N GLY A 80 26.51 6.53 8.36
CA GLY A 80 25.87 7.78 7.91
C GLY A 80 24.75 7.59 6.89
N THR A 81 24.48 6.36 6.43
CA THR A 81 23.39 6.09 5.48
C THR A 81 22.03 6.39 6.13
N THR A 82 21.17 7.12 5.41
CA THR A 82 19.80 7.40 5.87
C THR A 82 18.87 6.26 5.46
N ILE A 83 18.25 5.61 6.45
CA ILE A 83 17.34 4.48 6.29
C ILE A 83 15.91 4.96 6.53
N PRO A 84 15.03 4.92 5.53
CA PRO A 84 13.63 5.29 5.71
C PRO A 84 12.86 4.21 6.47
N ILE A 85 12.05 4.63 7.43
CA ILE A 85 11.17 3.77 8.23
C ILE A 85 9.74 4.22 8.04
N SER A 86 8.87 3.25 7.76
CA SER A 86 7.42 3.46 7.67
C SER A 86 6.75 2.96 8.94
N VAL A 87 5.97 3.81 9.61
CA VAL A 87 5.29 3.48 10.86
C VAL A 87 3.79 3.61 10.67
N VAL A 88 3.02 2.64 11.18
CA VAL A 88 1.55 2.68 11.25
C VAL A 88 1.13 2.38 12.69
N TYR A 89 0.16 3.12 13.19
CA TYR A 89 -0.33 2.98 14.57
C TYR A 89 -1.81 3.32 14.67
N ARG A 90 -2.46 2.84 15.73
CA ARG A 90 -3.81 3.27 16.09
C ARG A 90 -3.80 4.68 16.67
N LYS A 91 -4.55 5.59 16.05
CA LYS A 91 -4.69 7.00 16.45
C LYS A 91 -5.06 7.15 17.91
N ASP A 92 -6.03 6.37 18.36
CA ASP A 92 -6.58 6.41 19.71
C ASP A 92 -5.68 5.78 20.77
N LYS A 93 -4.57 5.14 20.36
CA LYS A 93 -3.63 4.43 21.25
C LYS A 93 -2.20 4.93 21.14
N LYS A 94 -1.92 6.00 20.37
CA LYS A 94 -0.59 6.60 20.33
C LYS A 94 -0.30 7.25 21.67
N LYS A 95 0.76 6.79 22.35
CA LYS A 95 1.26 7.46 23.55
C LYS A 95 1.89 8.80 23.18
N ALA A 96 1.98 9.69 24.18
CA ALA A 96 2.70 10.96 24.03
C ALA A 96 4.17 10.72 23.62
N GLU A 97 4.77 11.71 22.97
CA GLU A 97 6.17 11.65 22.55
C GLU A 97 7.10 11.34 23.74
N GLY A 98 8.11 10.51 23.51
CA GLY A 98 9.04 10.04 24.55
C GLY A 98 8.51 8.92 25.45
N GLN A 99 7.23 8.52 25.35
CA GLN A 99 6.69 7.41 26.14
C GLN A 99 6.83 6.07 25.41
N PRO A 100 7.42 5.03 26.03
CA PRO A 100 7.61 3.74 25.37
C PRO A 100 6.28 3.04 25.09
N GLN A 101 6.13 2.56 23.86
CA GLN A 101 4.97 1.82 23.38
C GLN A 101 5.42 0.51 22.74
N ALA A 102 4.61 -0.54 22.86
CA ALA A 102 4.90 -1.81 22.20
C ALA A 102 5.01 -1.60 20.69
N LEU A 103 6.16 -2.01 20.13
CA LEU A 103 6.50 -1.87 18.72
C LEU A 103 6.78 -3.25 18.13
N HIS A 104 6.29 -3.47 16.91
CA HIS A 104 6.71 -4.59 16.07
C HIS A 104 7.53 -4.01 14.91
N LEU A 105 8.81 -4.36 14.86
CA LEU A 105 9.73 -3.94 13.80
C LEU A 105 9.92 -5.09 12.81
N TYR A 106 9.74 -4.80 11.53
CA TYR A 106 9.89 -5.75 10.44
C TYR A 106 10.89 -5.22 9.41
N GLY A 107 11.73 -6.11 8.86
CA GLY A 107 12.66 -5.81 7.79
C GLY A 107 13.05 -7.08 7.03
N TYR A 108 13.25 -6.95 5.72
CA TYR A 108 13.71 -8.04 4.85
C TYR A 108 15.14 -7.78 4.35
N GLY A 109 15.31 -6.84 3.42
CA GLY A 109 16.63 -6.27 3.07
C GLY A 109 17.52 -7.15 2.19
N ALA A 110 16.97 -8.08 1.41
CA ALA A 110 17.74 -8.94 0.51
C ALA A 110 17.12 -9.01 -0.90
N TYR A 111 17.92 -9.47 -1.87
CA TYR A 111 17.51 -9.76 -3.25
C TYR A 111 16.90 -8.59 -4.03
N GLU A 112 17.24 -7.35 -3.65
CA GLU A 112 16.67 -6.12 -4.22
C GLU A 112 15.14 -6.06 -4.08
N GLU A 113 14.56 -6.89 -3.21
CA GLU A 113 13.12 -6.94 -3.00
C GLU A 113 12.70 -5.74 -2.14
N PRO A 114 11.92 -4.79 -2.69
CA PRO A 114 11.47 -3.67 -1.92
C PRO A 114 10.42 -4.14 -0.93
N THR A 115 10.68 -3.94 0.36
CA THR A 115 9.65 -4.04 1.39
C THR A 115 8.73 -2.82 1.25
N GLY A 116 7.83 -2.87 0.25
CA GLY A 116 7.00 -1.74 -0.16
C GLY A 116 6.05 -1.26 0.94
N ALA A 117 5.47 -0.07 0.74
CA ALA A 117 4.49 0.55 1.63
C ALA A 117 3.11 -0.13 1.56
N TRP A 118 3.06 -1.45 1.64
CA TRP A 118 1.85 -2.25 1.60
C TRP A 118 1.06 -2.09 2.89
N PHE A 119 -0.26 -2.03 2.77
CA PHE A 119 -1.15 -2.04 3.94
C PHE A 119 -1.33 -3.47 4.48
N TRP A 120 -0.73 -3.80 5.61
CA TRP A 120 -0.96 -5.04 6.35
C TRP A 120 -1.39 -4.76 7.79
N ILE A 121 -2.59 -5.22 8.18
CA ILE A 121 -2.99 -5.32 9.59
C ILE A 121 -3.00 -6.78 9.98
N ILE A 122 -2.12 -7.15 10.90
CA ILE A 122 -2.24 -8.40 11.65
C ILE A 122 -3.25 -8.16 12.77
N SER A 123 -4.53 -8.42 12.50
CA SER A 123 -5.55 -8.47 13.54
C SER A 123 -5.39 -9.80 14.29
N ARG A 124 -4.84 -9.77 15.51
CA ARG A 124 -4.93 -10.93 16.42
C ARG A 124 -6.40 -11.11 16.82
N ARG A 125 -7.12 -12.01 16.16
CA ARG A 125 -8.26 -12.71 16.78
C ARG A 125 -7.77 -14.11 17.18
N MET A 126 -7.11 -14.20 18.32
CA MET A 126 -6.97 -15.48 19.04
C MET A 126 -8.30 -15.70 19.77
N TYR A 127 -9.15 -16.58 19.22
CA TYR A 127 -10.16 -17.24 20.03
C TYR A 127 -9.53 -18.53 20.54
N VAL A 128 -9.27 -18.58 21.84
CA VAL A 128 -9.03 -19.83 22.55
C VAL A 128 -10.07 -19.89 23.65
N LYS A 129 -10.92 -20.91 23.54
CA LYS A 129 -11.38 -21.82 24.60
C LYS A 129 -12.84 -22.20 24.36
N VAL A 130 -13.07 -23.48 24.10
CA VAL A 130 -14.23 -24.17 24.65
C VAL A 130 -13.73 -25.56 25.07
N ASP A 131 -13.43 -25.69 26.36
CA ASP A 131 -13.60 -26.96 27.06
C ASP A 131 -14.88 -26.81 27.87
N MET A 132 -15.87 -27.67 27.58
CA MET A 132 -16.78 -28.32 28.52
C MET A 132 -17.21 -29.65 27.88
#